data_AF-A0A834N182-F1
#
_entry.id   AF-A0A834N182-F1
#
_cell.length_a   1.000
_cell.length_b   1.000
_cell.length_c   1.000
_cell.angle_alpha   90.00
_cell.angle_beta   90.00
_cell.angle_gamma   90.00
#
_symmetry.space_group_name_H-M   'P 1'
#
loop_
_entity.id
_entity.type
_entity.pdbx_description
1 polymer ?
#
loop_
_entity_poly.entity_id
_entity_poly.type
_entity_poly.pdbx_seq_one_letter_code
_entity_poly.pdbx_strand_id
1 'polypeptide(L)'
;MLGEKVTQVPRPSLSNYLKRVKAEPRASLVQLASLYDALGKDARKQGYGKYFGYSDEVLQVLDTSAEGGIGPQLKKLLDKVLERNELTREDAKNRTKLVIRDLEEPASLLSNDLRKLLPLRFSFF
;
A
#
# COMPACT_ATOMS: atom_id res chain seq x y z
N MET A 1 -3.30 8.11 21.97
CA MET A 1 -3.90 6.92 22.64
C MET A 1 -3.60 5.71 21.77
N LEU A 2 -3.09 4.61 22.34
CA LEU A 2 -2.82 3.38 21.58
C LEU A 2 -4.11 2.54 21.55
N GLY A 3 -4.57 2.18 20.36
CA GLY A 3 -5.84 1.46 20.12
C GLY A 3 -5.90 0.06 20.76
N GLU A 4 -7.12 -0.41 21.01
CA GLU A 4 -7.44 -1.69 21.64
C GLU A 4 -6.72 -2.89 21.02
N LYS A 5 -6.44 -3.90 21.85
CA LYS A 5 -5.82 -5.17 21.45
C LYS A 5 -6.85 -6.02 20.69
N VAL A 6 -6.75 -6.07 19.38
CA VAL A 6 -7.69 -6.83 18.53
C VAL A 6 -7.19 -8.25 18.25
N THR A 7 -8.13 -9.20 18.17
CA THR A 7 -7.88 -10.56 17.65
C THR A 7 -7.32 -10.48 16.23
N GLN A 8 -6.11 -10.98 16.01
CA GLN A 8 -5.49 -10.95 14.68
C GLN A 8 -6.31 -11.77 13.68
N VAL A 9 -6.97 -11.08 12.74
CA VAL A 9 -7.52 -11.73 11.56
C VAL A 9 -6.35 -12.09 10.63
N PRO A 10 -6.24 -13.34 10.13
CA PRO A 10 -5.23 -13.69 9.16
C PRO A 10 -5.31 -12.75 7.97
N ARG A 11 -4.24 -12.00 7.67
CA ARG A 11 -4.15 -11.24 6.42
C ARG A 11 -3.64 -12.20 5.33
N PRO A 12 -4.51 -12.73 4.44
CA PRO A 12 -4.06 -13.64 3.41
C PRO A 12 -3.12 -12.91 2.44
N SER A 13 -2.24 -13.67 1.78
CA SER A 13 -1.43 -13.12 0.68
C SER A 13 -2.36 -12.75 -0.48
N LEU A 14 -2.22 -11.52 -0.98
CA LEU A 14 -3.01 -11.07 -2.13
C LEU A 14 -2.60 -11.83 -3.39
N SER A 15 -1.30 -12.12 -3.56
CA SER A 15 -0.83 -12.92 -4.69
C SER A 15 -1.46 -14.32 -4.71
N ASN A 16 -1.57 -14.97 -3.55
CA ASN A 16 -2.20 -16.27 -3.43
C ASN A 16 -3.72 -16.21 -3.68
N TYR A 17 -4.38 -15.15 -3.20
CA TYR A 17 -5.80 -14.93 -3.48
C TYR A 17 -6.05 -14.80 -4.99
N LEU A 18 -5.31 -13.94 -5.67
CA LEU A 18 -5.45 -13.70 -7.11
C LEU A 18 -5.28 -14.98 -7.94
N LYS A 19 -4.32 -15.83 -7.56
CA LYS A 19 -4.13 -17.16 -8.17
C LYS A 19 -5.34 -18.08 -7.98
N ARG A 20 -5.91 -18.11 -6.76
CA ARG A 20 -7.07 -18.97 -6.45
C ARG A 20 -8.32 -18.57 -7.23
N VAL A 21 -8.56 -17.27 -7.37
CA VAL A 21 -9.71 -16.76 -8.12
C VAL A 21 -9.48 -16.73 -9.64
N LYS A 22 -8.31 -17.19 -10.11
CA LYS A 22 -7.90 -17.14 -11.52
C LYS A 22 -8.08 -15.74 -12.13
N ALA A 23 -7.74 -14.72 -11.35
CA ALA A 23 -7.80 -13.34 -11.83
C ALA A 23 -6.89 -13.19 -13.06
N GLU A 24 -7.37 -12.50 -14.08
CA GLU A 24 -6.57 -12.15 -15.25
C GLU A 24 -5.27 -11.47 -14.80
N PRO A 25 -4.09 -12.02 -15.17
CA PRO A 25 -2.82 -11.54 -14.66
C PRO A 25 -2.44 -10.21 -15.32
N ARG A 26 -2.97 -9.11 -14.79
CA ARG A 26 -2.53 -7.76 -15.16
C ARG A 26 -1.21 -7.45 -14.46
N ALA A 27 -0.23 -6.90 -15.19
CA ALA A 27 1.09 -6.59 -14.65
C ALA A 27 1.02 -5.67 -13.42
N SER A 28 0.17 -4.64 -13.47
CA SER A 28 -0.12 -3.71 -12.37
C SER A 28 -0.67 -4.43 -11.13
N LEU A 29 -1.63 -5.34 -11.33
CA LEU A 29 -2.25 -6.13 -10.27
C LEU A 29 -1.22 -7.08 -9.60
N VAL A 30 -0.39 -7.75 -10.40
CA VAL A 30 0.68 -8.62 -9.91
C VAL A 30 1.71 -7.81 -9.12
N GLN A 31 2.07 -6.62 -9.60
CA GLN A 31 3.01 -5.72 -8.93
C GLN A 31 2.47 -5.22 -7.58
N LEU A 32 1.20 -4.78 -7.54
CA LEU A 32 0.55 -4.31 -6.31
C LEU A 32 0.33 -5.44 -5.29
N ALA A 33 -0.06 -6.63 -5.74
CA ALA A 33 -0.09 -7.83 -4.89
C ALA A 33 1.31 -8.16 -4.36
N SER A 34 2.30 -7.98 -5.23
CA SER A 34 3.72 -8.03 -4.95
C SER A 34 4.10 -7.21 -3.70
N LEU A 35 3.81 -5.91 -3.81
CA LEU A 35 4.06 -4.90 -2.79
C LEU A 35 3.29 -5.21 -1.50
N TYR A 36 1.98 -5.47 -1.61
CA TYR A 36 1.11 -5.79 -0.47
C TYR A 36 1.67 -6.94 0.37
N ASP A 37 2.10 -8.03 -0.27
CA ASP A 37 2.64 -9.19 0.44
C ASP A 37 3.96 -8.90 1.16
N ALA A 38 4.82 -8.06 0.57
CA ALA A 38 6.10 -7.68 1.19
C ALA A 38 5.91 -6.73 2.37
N LEU A 39 5.07 -5.70 2.22
CA LEU A 39 4.69 -4.81 3.32
C LEU A 39 4.00 -5.59 4.45
N GLY A 40 3.11 -6.53 4.11
CA GLY A 40 2.45 -7.39 5.08
C GLY A 40 3.42 -8.28 5.88
N LYS A 41 4.51 -8.77 5.26
CA LYS A 41 5.56 -9.53 5.95
C LYS A 41 6.40 -8.63 6.86
N ASP A 42 6.74 -7.43 6.40
CA ASP A 42 7.49 -6.45 7.18
C ASP A 42 6.68 -6.01 8.42
N ALA A 43 5.41 -5.64 8.23
CA ALA A 43 4.52 -5.28 9.32
C ALA A 43 4.34 -6.39 10.37
N ARG A 44 4.27 -7.66 9.93
CA ARG A 44 4.25 -8.81 10.86
C ARG A 44 5.55 -8.92 11.66
N LYS A 45 6.70 -8.79 11.00
CA LYS A 45 8.02 -8.80 11.65
C LYS A 45 8.15 -7.70 12.70
N GLN A 46 7.61 -6.52 12.41
CA GLN A 46 7.59 -5.37 13.33
C GLN A 46 6.50 -5.46 14.41
N GLY A 47 5.63 -6.48 14.36
CA GLY A 47 4.56 -6.65 15.34
C GLY A 47 3.41 -5.65 15.18
N TYR A 48 3.26 -5.00 14.01
CA TYR A 48 2.15 -4.06 13.78
C TYR A 48 0.78 -4.72 13.72
N GLY A 49 0.73 -6.05 13.55
CA GLY A 49 -0.53 -6.81 13.56
C GLY A 49 -1.33 -6.72 14.87
N LYS A 50 -0.76 -6.17 15.94
CA LYS A 50 -1.45 -5.95 17.23
C LYS A 50 -2.21 -4.62 17.31
N TYR A 51 -2.02 -3.73 16.34
CA TYR A 51 -2.68 -2.43 16.27
C TYR A 51 -3.80 -2.45 15.23
N PHE A 52 -4.87 -1.71 15.50
CA PHE A 52 -6.01 -1.53 14.60
C PHE A 52 -6.09 -0.09 14.09
N GLY A 53 -6.68 0.08 12.91
CA GLY A 53 -6.86 1.38 12.27
C GLY A 53 -5.61 1.89 11.55
N TYR A 54 -5.68 3.15 11.15
CA TYR A 54 -4.59 3.92 10.55
C TYR A 54 -4.16 5.00 11.54
N SER A 55 -2.89 5.40 11.51
CA SER A 55 -2.45 6.56 12.30
C SER A 55 -3.09 7.84 11.76
N ASP A 56 -3.28 8.83 12.63
CA ASP A 56 -3.80 10.16 12.23
C ASP A 56 -2.99 10.77 11.09
N GLU A 57 -1.68 10.53 11.09
CA GLU A 57 -0.78 10.97 10.03
C GLU A 57 -1.09 10.32 8.68
N VAL A 58 -1.37 9.00 8.65
CA VAL A 58 -1.77 8.30 7.42
C VAL A 58 -3.12 8.82 6.94
N LEU A 59 -4.07 9.03 7.86
CA LEU A 59 -5.39 9.59 7.54
C LEU A 59 -5.27 11.01 6.96
N GLN A 60 -4.44 11.86 7.57
CA GLN A 60 -4.16 13.22 7.08
C GLN A 60 -3.49 13.19 5.69
N VAL A 61 -2.59 12.24 5.45
CA VAL A 61 -1.98 12.10 4.12
C VAL A 61 -3.02 11.71 3.09
N LEU A 62 -3.90 10.75 3.41
CA LEU A 62 -4.98 10.30 2.53
C LEU A 62 -5.93 11.44 2.19
N ASP A 63 -6.35 12.22 3.18
CA ASP A 63 -7.23 13.37 3.04
C ASP A 63 -6.59 14.46 2.15
N THR A 64 -5.37 14.90 2.50
CA THR A 64 -4.66 15.98 1.80
C THR A 64 -4.13 15.61 0.41
N SER A 65 -4.20 14.34 0.00
CA SER A 65 -3.74 13.89 -1.32
C SER A 65 -4.86 13.38 -2.22
N ALA A 66 -6.12 13.53 -1.82
CA ALA A 66 -7.26 13.05 -2.58
C ALA A 66 -7.44 13.78 -3.93
N GLU A 67 -6.90 14.99 -4.10
CA GLU A 67 -7.07 15.78 -5.34
C GLU A 67 -6.25 15.25 -6.53
N GLY A 68 -5.12 14.57 -6.27
CA GLY A 68 -4.20 14.10 -7.32
C GLY A 68 -4.57 12.75 -7.96
N GLY A 69 -5.63 12.09 -7.50
CA GLY A 69 -5.97 10.72 -7.90
C GLY A 69 -5.19 9.65 -7.14
N ILE A 70 -5.54 8.38 -7.36
CA ILE A 70 -5.03 7.27 -6.54
C ILE A 70 -3.52 7.03 -6.70
N GLY A 71 -2.97 7.29 -7.90
CA GLY A 71 -1.54 7.09 -8.19
C GLY A 71 -0.66 8.01 -7.34
N PRO A 72 -0.83 9.35 -7.45
CA PRO A 72 -0.12 10.30 -6.59
C PRO A 72 -0.38 10.11 -5.10
N GLN A 73 -1.60 9.76 -4.69
CA GLN A 73 -1.92 9.42 -3.30
C GLN A 73 -1.11 8.22 -2.79
N LEU A 74 -1.07 7.12 -3.56
CA LEU A 74 -0.26 5.95 -3.22
C LEU A 74 1.22 6.29 -3.16
N LYS A 75 1.73 7.03 -4.16
CA LYS A 75 3.12 7.49 -4.20
C LYS A 75 3.50 8.25 -2.93
N LYS A 76 2.70 9.25 -2.55
CA LYS A 76 2.95 10.09 -1.36
C LYS A 76 3.03 9.27 -0.07
N LEU A 77 2.20 8.23 0.07
CA LEU A 77 2.28 7.31 1.20
C LEU A 77 3.57 6.49 1.19
N LEU A 78 3.94 5.92 0.04
CA LEU A 78 5.14 5.10 -0.09
C LEU A 78 6.42 5.92 0.09
N ASP A 79 6.46 7.16 -0.41
CA ASP A 79 7.58 8.09 -0.20
C ASP A 79 7.79 8.35 1.29
N LYS A 80 6.72 8.68 2.03
CA LYS A 80 6.80 8.92 3.49
C LYS A 80 7.32 7.71 4.26
N VAL A 81 6.88 6.51 3.89
CA VAL A 81 7.34 5.26 4.49
C VAL A 81 8.86 5.07 4.30
N LEU A 82 9.40 5.45 3.13
CA LEU A 82 10.84 5.41 2.86
C LEU A 82 11.61 6.54 3.55
N GLU A 83 11.10 7.78 3.50
CA GLU A 83 11.71 8.97 4.14
C GLU A 83 11.90 8.77 5.64
N ARG A 84 10.92 8.14 6.29
CA ARG A 84 10.93 7.86 7.73
C ARG A 84 11.65 6.55 8.09
N ASN A 85 12.16 5.84 7.10
CA ASN A 85 12.82 4.55 7.26
C ASN A 85 11.96 3.52 8.04
N GLU A 86 10.66 3.50 7.77
CA GLU A 86 9.68 2.66 8.47
C GLU A 86 9.75 1.18 8.05
N LEU A 87 10.46 0.86 6.96
CA LEU A 87 10.61 -0.52 6.47
C LEU A 87 11.89 -1.17 6.98
N THR A 88 11.76 -2.36 7.58
CA THR A 88 12.91 -3.09 8.14
C THR A 88 13.46 -4.18 7.22
N ARG A 89 12.68 -4.63 6.23
CA ARG A 89 13.07 -5.68 5.29
C ARG A 89 13.47 -5.11 3.93
N GLU A 90 14.55 -5.64 3.38
CA GLU A 90 15.06 -5.23 2.07
C GLU A 90 14.10 -5.56 0.92
N ASP A 91 13.37 -6.67 0.99
CA ASP A 91 12.37 -7.01 -0.04
C ASP A 91 11.20 -6.00 -0.07
N ALA A 92 10.77 -5.52 1.10
CA ALA A 92 9.76 -4.46 1.21
C ALA A 92 10.29 -3.12 0.66
N LYS A 93 11.52 -2.73 1.03
CA LYS A 93 12.15 -1.50 0.50
C LYS A 93 12.28 -1.53 -1.02
N ASN A 94 12.80 -2.62 -1.58
CA ASN A 94 13.03 -2.75 -3.02
C ASN A 94 11.73 -2.71 -3.81
N ARG A 95 10.68 -3.41 -3.34
CA ARG A 95 9.36 -3.36 -3.99
C ARG A 95 8.71 -1.98 -3.89
N THR A 96 8.86 -1.31 -2.75
CA THR A 96 8.35 0.05 -2.55
C THR A 96 9.01 1.02 -3.52
N LYS A 97 10.35 1.02 -3.62
CA LYS A 97 11.10 1.84 -4.58
C LYS A 97 10.71 1.57 -6.03
N LEU A 98 10.53 0.30 -6.39
CA LEU A 98 10.13 -0.09 -7.74
C LEU A 98 8.71 0.42 -8.08
N VAL A 99 7.77 0.34 -7.14
CA VAL A 99 6.42 0.87 -7.34
C VAL A 99 6.43 2.40 -7.45
N ILE A 100 7.20 3.10 -6.60
CA ILE A 100 7.35 4.56 -6.69
C ILE A 100 7.86 4.96 -8.07
N ARG A 101 8.95 4.34 -8.54
CA ARG A 101 9.51 4.59 -9.88
C ARG A 101 8.46 4.42 -10.98
N ASP A 102 7.68 3.34 -10.91
CA ASP A 102 6.68 3.08 -11.94
C ASP A 102 5.50 4.04 -11.84
N LEU A 103 5.16 4.55 -10.64
CA LEU A 103 4.18 5.63 -10.45
C LEU A 103 4.67 6.99 -10.96
N GLU A 104 5.98 7.22 -10.98
CA GLU A 104 6.61 8.42 -11.54
C GLU A 104 6.64 8.42 -13.07
N GLU A 105 6.74 7.24 -13.68
CA GLU A 105 6.71 7.07 -15.13
C GLU A 105 5.26 7.10 -15.65
N PRO A 106 4.83 8.17 -16.35
CA PRO A 106 3.46 8.28 -16.84
C PRO A 106 3.10 7.20 -17.88
N ALA A 107 4.06 6.66 -18.62
CA ALA A 107 3.82 5.61 -19.60
C ALA A 107 3.74 4.20 -18.98
N SER A 108 4.03 4.04 -17.68
CA SER A 108 4.03 2.73 -17.05
C SER A 108 2.63 2.11 -17.05
N LEU A 109 2.56 0.78 -17.10
CA LEU A 109 1.29 0.05 -17.00
C LEU A 109 0.58 0.36 -15.68
N LEU A 110 1.34 0.49 -14.58
CA LEU A 110 0.80 0.84 -13.27
C LEU A 110 0.13 2.21 -13.28
N SER A 111 0.83 3.25 -13.75
CA SER A 111 0.31 4.62 -13.82
C SER A 111 -0.94 4.70 -14.69
N ASN A 112 -0.91 4.06 -15.87
CA ASN A 112 -2.04 4.06 -16.80
C ASN A 112 -3.27 3.34 -16.23
N ASP A 113 -3.09 2.23 -15.52
CA ASP A 113 -4.21 1.52 -14.90
C ASP A 113 -4.79 2.29 -13.72
N LEU A 114 -3.94 2.91 -12.89
CA LEU A 114 -4.37 3.67 -11.72
C LEU A 114 -5.08 4.98 -12.07
N ARG A 115 -4.75 5.64 -13.18
CA ARG A 115 -5.46 6.86 -13.63
C ARG A 115 -6.96 6.67 -13.84
N LYS A 116 -7.40 5.43 -14.10
CA LYS A 116 -8.81 5.10 -14.33
C LYS A 116 -9.59 4.93 -13.02
N LEU A 117 -8.92 5.00 -11.88
CA LEU A 117 -9.48 4.75 -10.57
C LEU A 117 -9.60 6.04 -9.75
N LEU A 118 -10.59 6.08 -8.88
CA LEU A 118 -10.80 7.19 -7.96
C LEU A 118 -9.85 7.08 -6.75
N PRO A 119 -9.36 8.21 -6.22
CA PRO A 119 -8.60 8.25 -4.99
C PRO A 119 -9.46 7.79 -3.80
N LEU A 120 -8.80 7.26 -2.77
CA LEU A 120 -9.45 6.96 -1.52
C LEU A 120 -9.82 8.27 -0.83
N ARG A 121 -11.09 8.43 -0.48
CA ARG A 121 -11.59 9.54 0.32
C ARG A 121 -11.86 9.03 1.73
N PHE A 122 -11.24 9.67 2.71
CA PHE A 122 -11.56 9.46 4.11
C PHE A 122 -12.29 10.71 4.62
N SER A 123 -13.39 10.52 5.33
CA SER A 123 -14.07 11.61 6.04
C SER A 123 -13.87 11.37 7.53
N PHE A 124 -13.33 12.36 8.25
CA PHE A 124 -13.39 12.38 9.71
C PHE A 124 -14.86 12.61 10.11
N PHE A 125 -15.43 11.71 10.92
CA PHE A 125 -16.70 11.95 11.61
C PHE A 125 -16.43 12.35 13.05
#